data_AF-A0AAW3BHI9-F1
#
_entry.id   AF-A0AAW3BHI9-F1
#
_cell.length_a   1.000
_cell.length_b   1.000
_cell.length_c   1.000
_cell.angle_alpha   90.00
_cell.angle_beta   90.00
_cell.angle_gamma   90.00
#
_symmetry.space_group_name_H-M   'P 1'
#
loop_
_entity.id
_entity.type
_entity.pdbx_description
1 polymer ?
#
loop_
_entity_poly.entity_id
_entity_poly.type
_entity_poly.pdbx_seq_one_letter_code
_entity_poly.pdbx_strand_id
1 'polypeptide(L)'
;MHASASLIAAVQWFTTKLNNSENAEVKRHYLRWYAEDTGASYSDEDPLLVQAILASCTGWTLPELLWRARLVVLDARTLWECLDVRMIAGRMHDVVDPWNEQLSVKLVWYFIKEQQPDESLASSSLNALRTALDEYAAATIKPQGSLSVTVSSSARSIGRDAQPSRCATLIDAWSDKVALIPMEAGNDYSEGSLYCTAPVPSGGTLLQVPRTEMFFLSSLLQYCALGRAIAAEPSLRDLLENEEAMLVLCLVYERFVEGVERSHWGRLLTHCPGWYPTMPIAWELGDLAELDGLDMLDDVLAKRSQLQAFADQLQTSILPLLHRELSTLAGAMAATPSLADMSAAFAWEHLVWAQSTFNSRAFNLNLDGTVLMALVPLADMINHSNHTDVLVRKVEPNGGPFTMQVGAALTTADVGRELWMSYGPLQNWELLQHYGFVLGPDNVHDRLPFPLTVSAGANEPYGESDAADTLARISDEGGTANSWDARRLALIRRYALYLPGRCWIRHDGVPPPALLALLRVQLAQADEFDAMEGRRHGPFEPLSPLTETAVVSVVNSTVQCVLKSFPTSLAEDEETLAELHDDEECDPHAGSESSRNYVLCLQLRVGLKRIANRCLEWCACHS
;
A
#
# COMPACT_ATOMS: atom_id res chain seq x y z
N MET A 1 42.27 -7.44 -14.48
CA MET A 1 42.16 -7.66 -13.03
C MET A 1 41.26 -6.65 -12.29
N HIS A 2 40.59 -5.70 -12.97
CA HIS A 2 39.61 -4.79 -12.34
C HIS A 2 38.18 -5.37 -12.19
N ALA A 3 37.90 -6.54 -12.79
CA ALA A 3 36.55 -7.13 -12.78
C ALA A 3 36.15 -7.81 -11.45
N SER A 4 37.09 -8.16 -10.55
CA SER A 4 36.75 -8.92 -9.32
C SER A 4 36.17 -8.04 -8.21
N ALA A 5 36.62 -6.79 -8.06
CA ALA A 5 36.14 -5.90 -6.99
C ALA A 5 34.70 -5.40 -7.24
N SER A 6 34.37 -5.08 -8.49
CA SER A 6 33.01 -4.67 -8.87
C SER A 6 32.01 -5.82 -8.76
N LEU A 7 32.43 -7.06 -9.10
CA LEU A 7 31.64 -8.27 -8.88
C LEU A 7 31.34 -8.50 -7.40
N ILE A 8 32.37 -8.46 -6.53
CA ILE A 8 32.19 -8.64 -5.09
C ILE A 8 31.23 -7.60 -4.51
N ALA A 9 31.37 -6.33 -4.94
CA ALA A 9 30.47 -5.26 -4.51
C ALA A 9 29.01 -5.50 -4.93
N ALA A 10 28.77 -5.96 -6.17
CA ALA A 10 27.42 -6.23 -6.66
C ALA A 10 26.76 -7.42 -5.94
N VAL A 11 27.51 -8.49 -5.69
CA VAL A 11 27.05 -9.64 -4.88
C VAL A 11 26.66 -9.16 -3.48
N GLN A 12 27.56 -8.46 -2.79
CA GLN A 12 27.31 -7.95 -1.44
C GLN A 12 26.10 -7.03 -1.39
N TRP A 13 25.92 -6.18 -2.41
CA TRP A 13 24.78 -5.28 -2.50
C TRP A 13 23.46 -6.06 -2.56
N PHE A 14 23.32 -6.97 -3.52
CA PHE A 14 22.10 -7.77 -3.69
C PHE A 14 21.83 -8.68 -2.49
N THR A 15 22.86 -9.31 -1.92
CA THR A 15 22.75 -10.12 -0.69
C THR A 15 22.22 -9.26 0.46
N THR A 16 22.74 -8.04 0.64
CA THR A 16 22.26 -7.11 1.68
C THR A 16 20.81 -6.71 1.44
N LYS A 17 20.42 -6.42 0.19
CA LYS A 17 19.03 -6.08 -0.13
C LYS A 17 18.08 -7.25 0.11
N LEU A 18 18.46 -8.48 -0.25
CA LEU A 18 17.65 -9.67 0.01
C LEU A 18 17.50 -9.92 1.51
N ASN A 19 18.57 -9.81 2.29
CA ASN A 19 18.56 -10.05 3.74
C ASN A 19 17.66 -9.07 4.49
N ASN A 20 17.60 -7.82 4.02
CA ASN A 20 16.74 -6.79 4.59
C ASN A 20 15.31 -6.81 4.02
N SER A 21 15.00 -7.73 3.11
CA SER A 21 13.66 -7.86 2.51
C SER A 21 12.74 -8.72 3.37
N GLU A 22 11.43 -8.53 3.19
CA GLU A 22 10.42 -9.36 3.85
C GLU A 22 10.59 -10.84 3.48
N ASN A 23 10.42 -11.73 4.46
CA ASN A 23 10.46 -13.18 4.29
C ASN A 23 11.73 -13.67 3.54
N ALA A 24 12.87 -13.05 3.81
CA ALA A 24 14.15 -13.37 3.18
C ALA A 24 14.50 -14.87 3.25
N GLU A 25 14.19 -15.52 4.38
CA GLU A 25 14.45 -16.96 4.56
C GLU A 25 13.64 -17.83 3.60
N VAL A 26 12.36 -17.51 3.38
CA VAL A 26 11.52 -18.22 2.40
C VAL A 26 12.08 -18.02 1.00
N LYS A 27 12.44 -16.79 0.63
CA LYS A 27 13.05 -16.49 -0.68
C LYS A 27 14.36 -17.27 -0.89
N ARG A 28 15.24 -17.32 0.13
CA ARG A 28 16.50 -18.10 0.12
C ARG A 28 16.23 -19.59 -0.03
N HIS A 29 15.24 -20.12 0.68
CA HIS A 29 14.86 -21.53 0.59
C HIS A 29 14.47 -21.93 -0.83
N TYR A 30 13.61 -21.14 -1.50
CA TYR A 30 13.22 -21.41 -2.89
C TYR A 30 14.36 -21.18 -3.89
N LEU A 31 15.28 -20.24 -3.62
CA LEU A 31 16.50 -20.07 -4.42
C LEU A 31 17.43 -21.28 -4.33
N ARG A 32 17.58 -21.90 -3.14
CA ARG A 32 18.34 -23.14 -2.96
C ARG A 32 17.76 -24.27 -3.81
N TRP A 33 16.44 -24.47 -3.74
CA TRP A 33 15.76 -25.48 -4.57
C TRP A 33 15.96 -25.24 -6.05
N TYR A 34 15.77 -24.00 -6.51
CA TYR A 34 16.01 -23.65 -7.90
C TYR A 34 17.44 -23.98 -8.35
N ALA A 35 18.44 -23.63 -7.54
CA ALA A 35 19.83 -23.89 -7.87
C ALA A 35 20.14 -25.39 -7.95
N GLU A 36 19.59 -26.18 -7.03
CA GLU A 36 19.71 -27.64 -7.06
C GLU A 36 19.04 -28.25 -8.31
N ASP A 37 17.87 -27.73 -8.72
CA ASP A 37 17.13 -28.23 -9.88
C ASP A 37 17.83 -27.89 -11.21
N THR A 38 18.46 -26.72 -11.30
CA THR A 38 19.20 -26.31 -12.50
C THR A 38 20.67 -26.72 -12.49
N GLY A 39 21.17 -27.27 -11.38
CA GLY A 39 22.61 -27.51 -11.16
C GLY A 39 23.43 -26.22 -11.06
N ALA A 40 22.80 -25.09 -10.70
CA ALA A 40 23.50 -23.83 -10.48
C ALA A 40 24.22 -23.85 -9.12
N SER A 41 25.35 -23.14 -9.03
CA SER A 41 26.08 -23.05 -7.77
C SER A 41 25.42 -22.04 -6.83
N TYR A 42 24.79 -22.53 -5.76
CA TYR A 42 24.26 -21.68 -4.68
C TYR A 42 25.28 -21.52 -3.55
N SER A 43 25.32 -20.33 -2.96
CA SER A 43 25.99 -20.09 -1.68
C SER A 43 25.25 -19.01 -0.90
N ASP A 44 25.30 -19.02 0.44
CA ASP A 44 24.63 -17.99 1.24
C ASP A 44 25.25 -16.60 1.10
N GLU A 45 26.48 -16.53 0.56
CA GLU A 45 27.18 -15.29 0.21
C GLU A 45 26.74 -14.73 -1.16
N ASP A 46 26.21 -15.58 -2.05
CA ASP A 46 25.65 -15.22 -3.35
C ASP A 46 24.31 -15.94 -3.59
N PRO A 47 23.27 -15.64 -2.79
CA PRO A 47 21.99 -16.34 -2.86
C PRO A 47 21.24 -16.05 -4.17
N LEU A 48 21.53 -14.92 -4.83
CA LEU A 48 20.92 -14.49 -6.08
C LEU A 48 21.73 -14.88 -7.32
N LEU A 49 22.70 -15.79 -7.18
CA LEU A 49 23.45 -16.38 -8.28
C LEU A 49 24.12 -15.32 -9.19
N VAL A 50 24.55 -14.20 -8.61
CA VAL A 50 25.14 -13.05 -9.32
C VAL A 50 26.46 -13.42 -9.97
N GLN A 51 27.27 -14.27 -9.33
CA GLN A 51 28.56 -14.71 -9.85
C GLN A 51 28.43 -15.49 -11.16
N ALA A 52 27.35 -16.27 -11.33
CA ALA A 52 27.13 -17.09 -12.53
C ALA A 52 26.97 -16.23 -13.80
N ILE A 53 26.32 -15.06 -13.69
CA ILE A 53 26.13 -14.13 -14.81
C ILE A 53 27.44 -13.51 -15.22
N LEU A 54 28.20 -13.01 -14.24
CA LEU A 54 29.43 -12.28 -14.51
C LEU A 54 30.53 -13.23 -15.02
N ALA A 55 30.49 -14.51 -14.64
CA ALA A 55 31.34 -15.55 -15.22
C ALA A 55 31.03 -15.85 -16.69
N SER A 56 29.80 -15.61 -17.17
CA SER A 56 29.40 -15.82 -18.57
C SER A 56 29.89 -14.72 -19.53
N CYS A 57 30.56 -13.66 -19.02
CA CYS A 57 31.07 -12.52 -19.79
C CYS A 57 30.02 -11.71 -20.56
N THR A 58 28.71 -11.93 -20.33
CA THR A 58 27.61 -11.20 -20.99
C THR A 58 27.29 -9.84 -20.36
N GLY A 59 27.86 -9.55 -19.18
CA GLY A 59 27.58 -8.33 -18.42
C GLY A 59 26.17 -8.34 -17.80
N TRP A 60 25.80 -7.24 -17.15
CA TRP A 60 24.44 -7.07 -16.66
C TRP A 60 23.49 -6.80 -17.83
N THR A 61 22.35 -7.49 -17.85
CA THR A 61 21.22 -7.17 -18.73
C THR A 61 20.05 -6.68 -17.88
N LEU A 62 19.17 -5.88 -18.46
CA LEU A 62 18.00 -5.38 -17.75
C LEU A 62 17.07 -6.52 -17.25
N PRO A 63 16.76 -7.57 -18.04
CA PRO A 63 15.95 -8.69 -17.56
C PRO A 63 16.56 -9.40 -16.33
N GLU A 64 17.89 -9.56 -16.28
CA GLU A 64 18.57 -10.20 -15.15
C GLU A 64 18.52 -9.36 -13.87
N LEU A 65 18.58 -8.03 -14.02
CA LEU A 65 18.44 -7.10 -12.91
C LEU A 65 16.99 -7.07 -12.40
N LEU A 66 16.01 -7.01 -13.30
CA LEU A 66 14.59 -7.02 -12.95
C LEU A 66 14.17 -8.31 -12.28
N TRP A 67 14.60 -9.48 -12.77
CA TRP A 67 14.33 -10.78 -12.14
C TRP A 67 14.74 -10.82 -10.67
N ARG A 68 15.96 -10.38 -10.36
CA ARG A 68 16.45 -10.29 -8.97
C ARG A 68 15.70 -9.24 -8.18
N ALA A 69 15.44 -8.10 -8.80
CA ALA A 69 14.76 -7.01 -8.13
C ALA A 69 13.34 -7.40 -7.71
N ARG A 70 12.56 -8.05 -8.59
CA ARG A 70 11.22 -8.56 -8.30
C ARG A 70 11.21 -9.46 -7.09
N LEU A 71 12.13 -10.43 -7.06
CA LEU A 71 12.26 -11.34 -5.92
C LEU A 71 12.62 -10.61 -4.62
N VAL A 72 13.56 -9.65 -4.67
CA VAL A 72 13.95 -8.86 -3.50
C VAL A 72 12.78 -8.04 -2.97
N VAL A 73 12.02 -7.36 -3.84
CA VAL A 73 10.96 -6.44 -3.43
C VAL A 73 9.57 -7.09 -3.25
N LEU A 74 9.46 -8.41 -3.40
CA LEU A 74 8.23 -9.15 -3.06
C LEU A 74 7.87 -8.94 -1.58
N ASP A 75 6.68 -8.40 -1.32
CA ASP A 75 6.07 -8.35 0.00
C ASP A 75 5.53 -9.73 0.42
N ALA A 76 5.19 -9.88 1.70
CA ALA A 76 4.69 -11.13 2.26
C ALA A 76 3.45 -11.69 1.55
N ARG A 77 2.49 -10.84 1.17
CA ARG A 77 1.22 -11.27 0.56
C ARG A 77 1.49 -11.80 -0.85
N THR A 78 2.19 -11.01 -1.66
CA THR A 78 2.50 -11.37 -3.05
C THR A 78 3.48 -12.55 -3.14
N LEU A 79 4.42 -12.66 -2.19
CA LEU A 79 5.30 -13.83 -2.10
C LEU A 79 4.48 -15.11 -1.91
N TRP A 80 3.54 -15.11 -0.96
CA TRP A 80 2.68 -16.27 -0.71
C TRP A 80 1.89 -16.66 -1.95
N GLU A 81 1.34 -15.69 -2.69
CA GLU A 81 0.63 -15.96 -3.95
C GLU A 81 1.52 -16.58 -5.04
N CYS A 82 2.80 -16.27 -5.03
CA CYS A 82 3.75 -16.72 -6.04
C CYS A 82 4.44 -18.04 -5.68
N LEU A 83 4.27 -18.57 -4.46
CA LEU A 83 4.90 -19.83 -4.06
C LEU A 83 4.43 -20.95 -4.99
N ASP A 84 5.37 -21.48 -5.76
CA ASP A 84 5.20 -22.58 -6.70
C ASP A 84 6.61 -23.11 -7.06
N VAL A 85 6.66 -24.31 -7.65
CA VAL A 85 7.89 -24.92 -8.17
C VAL A 85 8.54 -24.06 -9.27
N ARG A 86 7.73 -23.27 -10.00
CA ARG A 86 8.19 -22.37 -11.07
C ARG A 86 8.32 -20.91 -10.62
N MET A 87 8.24 -20.62 -9.32
CA MET A 87 8.34 -19.24 -8.82
C MET A 87 9.63 -18.56 -9.33
N ILE A 88 10.79 -19.17 -9.04
CA ILE A 88 12.10 -18.61 -9.39
C ILE A 88 12.39 -18.73 -10.89
N ALA A 89 12.14 -19.91 -11.47
CA ALA A 89 12.50 -20.25 -12.85
C ALA A 89 11.57 -19.61 -13.91
N GLY A 90 10.38 -19.16 -13.52
CA GLY A 90 9.37 -18.64 -14.43
C GLY A 90 8.77 -17.34 -13.92
N ARG A 91 7.98 -17.40 -12.85
CA ARG A 91 7.13 -16.27 -12.40
C ARG A 91 7.91 -14.96 -12.18
N MET A 92 9.13 -15.03 -11.64
CA MET A 92 9.96 -13.85 -11.39
C MET A 92 10.59 -13.24 -12.67
N HIS A 93 10.59 -13.95 -13.80
CA HIS A 93 11.07 -13.40 -15.07
C HIS A 93 10.03 -12.48 -15.75
N ASP A 94 8.76 -12.63 -15.39
CA ASP A 94 7.65 -11.82 -15.88
C ASP A 94 7.23 -10.75 -14.87
N VAL A 95 6.39 -9.81 -15.31
CA VAL A 95 5.74 -8.83 -14.43
C VAL A 95 4.82 -9.58 -13.46
N VAL A 96 5.05 -9.39 -12.17
CA VAL A 96 4.25 -10.03 -11.11
C VAL A 96 2.93 -9.28 -10.94
N ASP A 97 3.03 -8.00 -10.64
CA ASP A 97 1.95 -7.02 -10.52
C ASP A 97 2.55 -5.60 -10.63
N PRO A 98 1.73 -4.55 -10.83
CA PRO A 98 2.24 -3.19 -11.01
C PRO A 98 3.04 -2.64 -9.82
N TRP A 99 2.67 -2.99 -8.58
CA TRP A 99 3.35 -2.53 -7.37
C TRP A 99 4.74 -3.15 -7.22
N ASN A 100 4.86 -4.48 -7.38
CA ASN A 100 6.13 -5.16 -7.41
C ASN A 100 7.03 -4.64 -8.55
N GLU A 101 6.45 -4.37 -9.72
CA GLU A 101 7.21 -3.91 -10.88
C GLU A 101 7.81 -2.51 -10.68
N GLN A 102 7.05 -1.56 -10.15
CA GLN A 102 7.60 -0.23 -9.83
C GLN A 102 8.70 -0.30 -8.76
N LEU A 103 8.54 -1.13 -7.72
CA LEU A 103 9.59 -1.32 -6.72
C LEU A 103 10.83 -1.97 -7.33
N SER A 104 10.65 -2.86 -8.30
CA SER A 104 11.74 -3.51 -9.04
C SER A 104 12.52 -2.49 -9.87
N VAL A 105 11.82 -1.66 -10.65
CA VAL A 105 12.43 -0.54 -11.41
C VAL A 105 13.20 0.39 -10.47
N LYS A 106 12.60 0.75 -9.32
CA LYS A 106 13.25 1.59 -8.31
C LYS A 106 14.53 0.97 -7.75
N LEU A 107 14.51 -0.32 -7.44
CA LEU A 107 15.67 -1.03 -6.93
C LEU A 107 16.80 -1.13 -7.98
N VAL A 108 16.45 -1.43 -9.24
CA VAL A 108 17.41 -1.45 -10.36
C VAL A 108 17.99 -0.05 -10.60
N TRP A 109 17.18 1.00 -10.50
CA TRP A 109 17.66 2.38 -10.60
C TRP A 109 18.69 2.71 -9.52
N TYR A 110 18.43 2.34 -8.25
CA TYR A 110 19.40 2.52 -7.17
C TYR A 110 20.69 1.72 -7.41
N PHE A 111 20.57 0.48 -7.89
CA PHE A 111 21.72 -0.35 -8.23
C PHE A 111 22.60 0.35 -9.28
N ILE A 112 22.02 0.79 -10.40
CA ILE A 112 22.77 1.48 -11.48
C ILE A 112 23.44 2.75 -10.93
N LYS A 113 22.71 3.54 -10.13
CA LYS A 113 23.22 4.78 -9.54
C LYS A 113 24.38 4.55 -8.57
N GLU A 114 24.31 3.53 -7.71
CA GLU A 114 25.38 3.23 -6.76
C GLU A 114 26.64 2.65 -7.42
N GLN A 115 26.48 1.97 -8.57
CA GLN A 115 27.62 1.52 -9.39
C GLN A 115 28.27 2.66 -10.20
N GLN A 116 27.64 3.85 -10.28
CA GLN A 116 28.14 5.02 -11.01
C GLN A 116 27.94 6.33 -10.21
N PRO A 117 28.78 6.60 -9.20
CA PRO A 117 28.66 7.84 -8.44
C PRO A 117 29.06 9.11 -9.22
N ASP A 118 29.75 8.99 -10.37
CA ASP A 118 30.22 10.13 -11.19
C ASP A 118 29.76 9.98 -12.66
N GLU A 119 28.80 10.81 -13.10
CA GLU A 119 28.21 10.75 -14.45
C GLU A 119 29.24 11.00 -15.57
N SER A 120 30.38 11.61 -15.25
CA SER A 120 31.42 11.96 -16.23
C SER A 120 32.31 10.78 -16.67
N LEU A 121 32.27 9.65 -15.93
CA LEU A 121 33.11 8.46 -16.15
C LEU A 121 32.29 7.20 -16.45
N ALA A 122 31.00 7.35 -16.78
CA ALA A 122 30.09 6.24 -16.99
C ALA A 122 30.55 5.31 -18.13
N SER A 123 30.65 4.01 -17.84
CA SER A 123 30.92 3.01 -18.87
C SER A 123 29.76 2.93 -19.86
N SER A 124 30.05 2.72 -21.14
CA SER A 124 29.03 2.64 -22.20
C SER A 124 27.95 1.57 -21.92
N SER A 125 28.32 0.49 -21.22
CA SER A 125 27.41 -0.60 -20.86
C SER A 125 26.37 -0.20 -19.81
N LEU A 126 26.73 0.56 -18.78
CA LEU A 126 25.79 1.01 -17.75
C LEU A 126 24.87 2.14 -18.26
N ASN A 127 25.37 2.99 -19.17
CA ASN A 127 24.52 3.95 -19.87
C ASN A 127 23.46 3.27 -20.75
N ALA A 128 23.82 2.16 -21.41
CA ALA A 128 22.86 1.35 -22.16
C ALA A 128 21.80 0.73 -21.24
N LEU A 129 22.19 0.25 -20.05
CA LEU A 129 21.24 -0.26 -19.04
C LEU A 129 20.30 0.83 -18.51
N ARG A 130 20.81 2.04 -18.26
CA ARG A 130 19.98 3.19 -17.84
C ARG A 130 18.95 3.53 -18.93
N THR A 131 19.39 3.60 -20.18
CA THR A 131 18.49 3.86 -21.33
C THR A 131 17.43 2.78 -21.46
N ALA A 132 17.82 1.50 -21.37
CA ALA A 132 16.88 0.38 -21.41
C ALA A 132 15.89 0.40 -20.23
N LEU A 133 16.35 0.76 -19.03
CA LEU A 133 15.48 0.90 -17.86
C LEU A 133 14.48 2.05 -18.04
N ASP A 134 14.90 3.18 -18.62
CA ASP A 134 14.03 4.32 -18.88
C ASP A 134 12.93 3.96 -19.90
N GLU A 135 13.29 3.28 -20.99
CA GLU A 135 12.33 2.76 -21.98
C GLU A 135 11.37 1.75 -21.35
N TYR A 136 11.90 0.83 -20.55
CA TYR A 136 11.10 -0.17 -19.84
C TYR A 136 10.11 0.49 -18.87
N ALA A 137 10.58 1.42 -18.04
CA ALA A 137 9.75 2.12 -17.07
C ALA A 137 8.62 2.91 -17.73
N ALA A 138 8.90 3.57 -18.85
CA ALA A 138 7.89 4.27 -19.63
C ALA A 138 6.80 3.34 -20.19
N ALA A 139 7.14 2.08 -20.47
CA ALA A 139 6.22 1.08 -21.00
C ALA A 139 5.43 0.31 -19.93
N THR A 140 6.00 0.12 -18.72
CA THR A 140 5.43 -0.82 -17.73
C THR A 140 4.91 -0.16 -16.46
N ILE A 141 5.53 0.94 -16.00
CA ILE A 141 5.14 1.57 -14.72
C ILE A 141 4.45 2.91 -14.89
N LYS A 142 4.67 3.60 -16.03
CA LYS A 142 4.06 4.91 -16.29
C LYS A 142 2.56 4.75 -16.64
N PRO A 143 1.66 5.56 -16.05
CA PRO A 143 0.24 5.56 -16.41
C PRO A 143 0.01 5.78 -17.91
N GLN A 144 -0.89 5.00 -18.51
CA GLN A 144 -1.25 5.07 -19.93
C GLN A 144 -2.70 5.54 -20.10
N GLY A 145 -3.02 6.19 -21.23
CA GLY A 145 -4.40 6.60 -21.59
C GLY A 145 -4.63 8.11 -21.65
N SER A 146 -5.88 8.52 -21.90
CA SER A 146 -6.29 9.93 -21.95
C SER A 146 -6.40 10.51 -20.54
N LEU A 147 -5.27 11.00 -20.03
CA LEU A 147 -5.16 11.65 -18.72
C LEU A 147 -5.15 13.19 -18.84
N SER A 148 -5.67 13.70 -19.96
CA SER A 148 -5.74 15.14 -20.23
C SER A 148 -6.75 15.80 -19.31
N VAL A 149 -6.28 16.80 -18.56
CA VAL A 149 -7.15 17.57 -17.68
C VAL A 149 -7.94 18.54 -18.54
N THR A 150 -9.26 18.35 -18.63
CA THR A 150 -10.14 19.37 -19.18
C THR A 150 -10.33 20.44 -18.12
N VAL A 151 -9.41 21.41 -18.05
CA VAL A 151 -9.58 22.56 -17.17
C VAL A 151 -10.88 23.25 -17.58
N SER A 152 -11.91 23.13 -16.74
CA SER A 152 -13.21 23.76 -16.91
C SER A 152 -13.01 25.23 -17.30
N SER A 153 -13.73 25.67 -18.34
CA SER A 153 -13.64 27.03 -18.88
C SER A 153 -13.95 28.14 -17.86
N SER A 154 -14.52 27.80 -16.69
CA SER A 154 -14.70 28.73 -15.57
C SER A 154 -13.37 29.22 -14.99
N ALA A 155 -12.32 28.38 -14.97
CA ALA A 155 -11.00 28.76 -14.48
C ALA A 155 -10.25 29.73 -15.41
N ARG A 156 -10.60 29.77 -16.71
CA ARG A 156 -10.07 30.77 -17.66
C ARG A 156 -10.71 32.16 -17.50
N SER A 157 -11.79 32.27 -16.72
CA SER A 157 -12.55 33.51 -16.54
C SER A 157 -12.25 34.26 -15.24
N ILE A 158 -11.35 33.73 -14.38
CA ILE A 158 -10.71 34.54 -13.34
C ILE A 158 -9.74 35.49 -14.06
N GLY A 159 -10.29 36.64 -14.41
CA GLY A 159 -9.76 37.56 -15.40
C GLY A 159 -8.37 38.08 -15.09
N ARG A 160 -7.73 38.55 -16.17
CA ARG A 160 -6.47 39.29 -16.23
C ARG A 160 -6.40 40.56 -15.36
N ASP A 161 -7.43 40.83 -14.55
CA ASP A 161 -7.56 42.01 -13.68
C ASP A 161 -7.75 41.67 -12.18
N ALA A 162 -7.65 40.39 -11.78
CA ALA A 162 -7.51 40.04 -10.36
C ALA A 162 -6.02 40.02 -9.99
N GLN A 163 -5.61 40.82 -9.00
CA GLN A 163 -4.29 40.65 -8.37
C GLN A 163 -4.12 39.16 -8.01
N PRO A 164 -2.97 38.54 -8.33
CA PRO A 164 -2.74 37.15 -7.96
C PRO A 164 -2.93 37.04 -6.45
N SER A 165 -3.86 36.18 -6.03
CA SER A 165 -4.00 35.85 -4.62
C SER A 165 -2.64 35.38 -4.10
N ARG A 166 -2.29 35.76 -2.87
CA ARG A 166 -1.01 35.36 -2.25
C ARG A 166 -0.73 33.85 -2.37
N CYS A 167 -1.76 33.01 -2.40
CA CYS A 167 -1.65 31.55 -2.58
C CYS A 167 -1.12 31.13 -3.97
N ALA A 168 -1.56 31.76 -5.06
CA ALA A 168 -1.11 31.41 -6.40
C ALA A 168 0.39 31.69 -6.60
N THR A 169 0.90 32.76 -5.98
CA THR A 169 2.34 33.13 -5.99
C THR A 169 3.24 32.29 -5.07
N LEU A 170 2.69 31.34 -4.29
CA LEU A 170 3.46 30.54 -3.32
C LEU A 170 3.67 29.07 -3.75
N ILE A 171 2.87 28.54 -4.67
CA ILE A 171 3.08 27.21 -5.30
C ILE A 171 4.40 27.21 -6.10
N ASP A 172 4.72 28.34 -6.73
CA ASP A 172 5.92 28.57 -7.55
C ASP A 172 7.26 28.35 -6.82
N ALA A 173 7.28 28.30 -5.48
CA ALA A 173 8.52 28.24 -4.71
C ALA A 173 9.08 26.81 -4.52
N TRP A 174 8.26 25.77 -4.63
CA TRP A 174 8.66 24.38 -4.32
C TRP A 174 8.85 23.49 -5.56
N SER A 175 8.27 23.90 -6.70
CA SER A 175 8.49 23.26 -8.00
C SER A 175 8.05 24.17 -9.14
N ASP A 176 8.76 24.11 -10.27
CA ASP A 176 8.32 24.64 -11.56
C ASP A 176 7.79 23.53 -12.50
N LYS A 177 7.71 22.28 -12.00
CA LYS A 177 7.36 21.07 -12.76
C LYS A 177 5.95 20.54 -12.48
N VAL A 178 5.31 21.01 -11.41
CA VAL A 178 3.95 20.63 -11.03
C VAL A 178 3.13 21.84 -10.63
N ALA A 179 1.82 21.74 -10.86
CA ALA A 179 0.84 22.69 -10.34
C ALA A 179 -0.40 21.94 -9.84
N LEU A 180 -1.18 22.63 -9.00
CA LEU A 180 -2.37 22.10 -8.36
C LEU A 180 -3.58 22.15 -9.29
N ILE A 181 -4.33 21.05 -9.36
CA ILE A 181 -5.73 21.02 -9.78
C ILE A 181 -6.56 21.25 -8.51
N PRO A 182 -7.19 22.42 -8.33
CA PRO A 182 -7.96 22.69 -7.12
C PRO A 182 -9.21 21.80 -7.07
N MET A 183 -9.66 21.49 -5.87
CA MET A 183 -10.99 20.93 -5.63
C MET A 183 -12.06 21.86 -6.22
N GLU A 184 -13.10 21.30 -6.82
CA GLU A 184 -14.21 22.04 -7.39
C GLU A 184 -15.05 22.71 -6.30
N ALA A 185 -15.23 24.03 -6.40
CA ALA A 185 -15.99 24.79 -5.42
C ALA A 185 -17.46 24.34 -5.37
N GLY A 186 -17.94 23.99 -4.18
CA GLY A 186 -19.31 23.52 -3.96
C GLY A 186 -19.54 22.04 -4.28
N ASN A 187 -18.48 21.28 -4.62
CA ASN A 187 -18.52 19.84 -4.77
C ASN A 187 -17.71 19.19 -3.65
N ASP A 188 -18.38 18.75 -2.59
CA ASP A 188 -17.74 18.16 -1.40
C ASP A 188 -17.06 16.80 -1.66
N TYR A 189 -17.19 16.27 -2.88
CA TYR A 189 -16.61 15.01 -3.35
C TYR A 189 -15.41 15.24 -4.29
N SER A 190 -15.08 16.50 -4.57
CA SER A 190 -13.90 16.83 -5.37
C SER A 190 -12.64 16.71 -4.51
N GLU A 191 -11.65 15.93 -4.97
CA GLU A 191 -10.45 15.64 -4.19
C GLU A 191 -9.24 16.53 -4.54
N GLY A 192 -9.33 17.26 -5.66
CA GLY A 192 -8.20 17.97 -6.26
C GLY A 192 -7.16 17.00 -6.82
N SER A 193 -6.08 17.53 -7.41
CA SER A 193 -4.97 16.70 -7.90
C SER A 193 -3.70 17.53 -8.21
N LEU A 194 -2.68 16.92 -8.80
CA LEU A 194 -1.51 17.59 -9.39
C LEU A 194 -1.44 17.35 -10.90
N TYR A 195 -0.95 18.33 -11.66
CA TYR A 195 -0.65 18.16 -13.08
C TYR A 195 0.76 18.60 -13.44
N CYS A 196 1.29 18.01 -14.52
CA CYS A 196 2.63 18.30 -15.03
C CYS A 196 2.66 19.64 -15.78
N THR A 197 3.58 20.53 -15.43
CA THR A 197 3.76 21.84 -16.10
C THR A 197 4.97 21.90 -17.00
N ALA A 198 5.93 20.99 -16.82
CA ALA A 198 7.15 20.94 -17.60
C ALA A 198 7.75 19.52 -17.66
N PRO A 199 8.50 19.18 -18.73
CA PRO A 199 9.18 17.90 -18.83
C PRO A 199 10.16 17.67 -17.67
N VAL A 200 10.28 16.41 -17.25
CA VAL A 200 11.17 15.95 -16.19
C VAL A 200 11.88 14.68 -16.66
N PRO A 201 13.23 14.61 -16.65
CA PRO A 201 13.93 13.39 -17.03
C PRO A 201 13.66 12.25 -16.04
N SER A 202 13.89 11.01 -16.46
CA SER A 202 13.80 9.82 -15.59
C SER A 202 14.65 9.98 -14.32
N GLY A 203 14.08 9.63 -13.15
CA GLY A 203 14.69 9.85 -11.83
C GLY A 203 14.81 11.33 -11.42
N GLY A 204 14.29 12.25 -12.24
CA GLY A 204 14.32 13.68 -12.00
C GLY A 204 13.42 14.11 -10.85
N THR A 205 13.78 15.21 -10.19
CA THR A 205 13.02 15.76 -9.07
C THR A 205 11.77 16.48 -9.56
N LEU A 206 10.62 16.08 -9.01
CA LEU A 206 9.31 16.64 -9.33
C LEU A 206 8.89 17.74 -8.36
N LEU A 207 9.12 17.54 -7.05
CA LEU A 207 8.71 18.45 -5.98
C LEU A 207 9.69 18.35 -4.81
N GLN A 208 10.05 19.49 -4.21
CA GLN A 208 10.80 19.54 -2.95
C GLN A 208 10.12 20.44 -1.93
N VAL A 209 9.80 19.88 -0.77
CA VAL A 209 9.15 20.60 0.33
C VAL A 209 10.14 20.72 1.48
N PRO A 210 10.46 21.94 1.98
CA PRO A 210 11.32 22.10 3.13
C PRO A 210 10.80 21.32 4.33
N ARG A 211 11.69 20.68 5.09
CA ARG A 211 11.29 19.85 6.24
C ARG A 211 10.48 20.64 7.28
N THR A 212 10.75 21.94 7.42
CA THR A 212 10.02 22.83 8.32
C THR A 212 8.57 23.07 7.92
N GLU A 213 8.19 22.79 6.67
CA GLU A 213 6.83 22.95 6.15
C GLU A 213 6.00 21.66 6.25
N MET A 214 6.65 20.52 6.57
CA MET A 214 5.96 19.26 6.81
C MET A 214 5.23 19.31 8.16
N PHE A 215 4.08 18.62 8.25
CA PHE A 215 3.32 18.48 9.49
C PHE A 215 3.57 17.08 10.08
N PHE A 216 4.41 17.02 11.10
CA PHE A 216 4.83 15.80 11.78
C PHE A 216 5.28 16.08 13.23
N LEU A 217 5.40 15.05 14.07
CA LEU A 217 5.59 15.20 15.52
C LEU A 217 6.63 16.26 15.93
N SER A 218 7.87 16.21 15.42
CA SER A 218 8.90 17.19 15.83
C SER A 218 8.58 18.62 15.40
N SER A 219 7.93 18.82 14.24
CA SER A 219 7.49 20.14 13.81
C SER A 219 6.38 20.69 14.70
N LEU A 220 5.51 19.83 15.25
CA LEU A 220 4.46 20.24 16.19
C LEU A 220 5.07 20.80 17.48
N LEU A 221 6.09 20.12 18.01
CA LEU A 221 6.79 20.58 19.22
C LEU A 221 7.53 21.90 19.01
N GLN A 222 7.85 22.24 17.76
CA GLN A 222 8.53 23.49 17.44
C GLN A 222 7.54 24.63 17.17
N TYR A 223 6.55 24.40 16.31
CA TYR A 223 5.73 25.46 15.74
C TYR A 223 4.31 25.53 16.33
N CYS A 224 3.70 24.39 16.69
CA CYS A 224 2.34 24.33 17.22
C CYS A 224 2.28 24.72 18.71
N ALA A 225 1.40 25.67 19.06
CA ALA A 225 1.22 26.08 20.45
C ALA A 225 0.67 24.95 21.33
N LEU A 226 -0.30 24.18 20.81
CA LEU A 226 -0.86 23.04 21.50
C LEU A 226 0.18 21.92 21.69
N GLY A 227 0.98 21.62 20.66
CA GLY A 227 2.04 20.62 20.76
C GLY A 227 3.05 20.95 21.87
N ARG A 228 3.43 22.22 22.01
CA ARG A 228 4.27 22.68 23.13
C ARG A 228 3.57 22.60 24.49
N ALA A 229 2.27 22.90 24.55
CA ALA A 229 1.48 22.78 25.78
C ALA A 229 1.41 21.33 26.27
N ILE A 230 1.17 20.37 25.37
CA ILE A 230 1.17 18.94 25.68
C ILE A 230 2.54 18.50 26.22
N ALA A 231 3.62 18.91 25.54
CA ALA A 231 4.97 18.56 25.97
C ALA A 231 5.39 19.19 27.30
N ALA A 232 4.79 20.32 27.68
CA ALA A 232 5.06 20.99 28.95
C ALA A 232 4.30 20.38 30.14
N GLU A 233 3.18 19.67 29.90
CA GLU A 233 2.33 19.09 30.93
C GLU A 233 2.74 17.64 31.26
N PRO A 234 3.33 17.35 32.43
CA PRO A 234 3.81 16.01 32.75
C PRO A 234 2.68 14.96 32.81
N SER A 235 1.45 15.38 33.15
CA SER A 235 0.29 14.47 33.19
C SER A 235 -0.20 14.04 31.81
N LEU A 236 0.28 14.65 30.73
CA LEU A 236 -0.07 14.33 29.34
C LEU A 236 1.05 13.57 28.61
N ARG A 237 2.01 12.96 29.33
CA ARG A 237 3.10 12.18 28.71
C ARG A 237 2.57 11.05 27.82
N ASP A 238 1.55 10.32 28.26
CA ASP A 238 0.98 9.22 27.48
C ASP A 238 0.39 9.72 26.14
N LEU A 239 -0.17 10.94 26.15
CA LEU A 239 -0.64 11.60 24.93
C LEU A 239 0.51 12.00 24.01
N LEU A 240 1.61 12.53 24.58
CA LEU A 240 2.82 12.89 23.82
C LEU A 240 3.48 11.68 23.15
N GLU A 241 3.45 10.52 23.80
CA GLU A 241 3.98 9.25 23.28
C GLU A 241 3.07 8.63 22.20
N ASN A 242 1.79 9.03 22.15
CA ASN A 242 0.85 8.64 21.11
C ASN A 242 0.96 9.59 19.89
N GLU A 243 1.79 9.21 18.92
CA GLU A 243 2.03 9.99 17.70
C GLU A 243 0.73 10.35 16.95
N GLU A 244 -0.18 9.38 16.77
CA GLU A 244 -1.43 9.58 16.03
C GLU A 244 -2.34 10.59 16.75
N ALA A 245 -2.52 10.45 18.06
CA ALA A 245 -3.32 11.39 18.84
C ALA A 245 -2.72 12.82 18.83
N MET A 246 -1.39 12.94 18.92
CA MET A 246 -0.70 14.23 18.80
C MET A 246 -0.97 14.91 17.45
N LEU A 247 -0.84 14.15 16.38
CA LEU A 247 -1.05 14.61 15.01
C LEU A 247 -2.49 15.07 14.79
N VAL A 248 -3.47 14.25 15.18
CA VAL A 248 -4.90 14.56 15.05
C VAL A 248 -5.27 15.81 15.86
N LEU A 249 -4.91 15.87 17.14
CA LEU A 249 -5.25 17.01 18.01
C LEU A 249 -4.63 18.31 17.53
N CYS A 250 -3.34 18.28 17.15
CA CYS A 250 -2.68 19.48 16.67
C CYS A 250 -3.25 19.93 15.32
N LEU A 251 -3.69 19.03 14.46
CA LEU A 251 -4.29 19.39 13.17
C LEU A 251 -5.64 20.10 13.38
N VAL A 252 -6.46 19.60 14.29
CA VAL A 252 -7.70 20.27 14.73
C VAL A 252 -7.39 21.66 15.29
N TYR A 253 -6.42 21.76 16.19
CA TYR A 253 -6.03 23.04 16.79
C TYR A 253 -5.59 24.05 15.73
N GLU A 254 -4.67 23.67 14.85
CA GLU A 254 -4.11 24.56 13.84
C GLU A 254 -5.18 25.05 12.86
N ARG A 255 -6.16 24.20 12.51
CA ARG A 255 -7.25 24.58 11.60
C ARG A 255 -8.34 25.43 12.28
N PHE A 256 -8.83 25.00 13.44
CA PHE A 256 -10.07 25.53 14.01
C PHE A 256 -9.85 26.49 15.19
N VAL A 257 -8.67 26.46 15.83
CA VAL A 257 -8.34 27.34 16.95
C VAL A 257 -7.34 28.42 16.53
N GLU A 258 -6.18 28.02 16.01
CA GLU A 258 -5.18 28.96 15.48
C GLU A 258 -5.69 29.62 14.19
N GLY A 259 -6.32 28.83 13.32
CA GLY A 259 -6.89 29.31 12.07
C GLY A 259 -5.88 29.28 10.92
N VAL A 260 -6.37 28.94 9.73
CA VAL A 260 -5.56 28.74 8.51
C VAL A 260 -4.62 29.92 8.21
N GLU A 261 -5.08 31.17 8.44
CA GLU A 261 -4.28 32.37 8.14
C GLU A 261 -3.09 32.58 9.09
N ARG A 262 -3.18 32.11 10.34
CA ARG A 262 -2.14 32.28 11.37
C ARG A 262 -1.28 31.03 11.55
N SER A 263 -1.81 29.87 11.18
CA SER A 263 -1.11 28.59 11.28
C SER A 263 0.20 28.61 10.48
N HIS A 264 1.25 28.03 11.09
CA HIS A 264 2.51 27.77 10.39
C HIS A 264 2.30 26.91 9.14
N TRP A 265 1.31 26.01 9.17
CA TRP A 265 0.96 25.13 8.06
C TRP A 265 -0.24 25.64 7.25
N GLY A 266 -0.48 26.96 7.21
CA GLY A 266 -1.58 27.56 6.46
C GLY A 266 -1.65 27.10 4.99
N ARG A 267 -0.49 26.84 4.35
CA ARG A 267 -0.43 26.29 2.98
C ARG A 267 -0.98 24.87 2.86
N LEU A 268 -0.68 24.00 3.83
CA LEU A 268 -1.26 22.65 3.89
C LEU A 268 -2.77 22.77 4.07
N LEU A 269 -3.18 23.49 5.11
CA LEU A 269 -4.58 23.60 5.52
C LEU A 269 -5.49 24.25 4.47
N THR A 270 -4.96 25.16 3.64
CA THR A 270 -5.69 25.80 2.54
C THR A 270 -6.12 24.79 1.47
N HIS A 271 -5.34 23.74 1.25
CA HIS A 271 -5.59 22.73 0.21
C HIS A 271 -6.20 21.43 0.76
N CYS A 272 -6.22 21.24 2.09
CA CYS A 272 -6.94 20.12 2.68
C CYS A 272 -8.45 20.21 2.37
N PRO A 273 -9.11 19.08 2.05
CA PRO A 273 -10.56 19.00 1.92
C PRO A 273 -11.30 19.61 3.11
N GLY A 274 -12.46 20.20 2.84
CA GLY A 274 -13.36 20.69 3.87
C GLY A 274 -14.00 19.57 4.68
N TRP A 275 -14.23 18.43 4.03
CA TRP A 275 -14.98 17.27 4.54
C TRP A 275 -14.55 16.00 3.78
N TYR A 276 -14.94 14.83 4.29
CA TYR A 276 -14.66 13.51 3.70
C TYR A 276 -15.95 12.65 3.67
N PRO A 277 -16.92 12.99 2.81
CA PRO A 277 -18.25 12.36 2.83
C PRO A 277 -18.21 10.88 2.42
N THR A 278 -17.22 10.48 1.62
CA THR A 278 -17.08 9.13 1.09
C THR A 278 -16.35 8.17 2.03
N MET A 279 -15.80 8.67 3.14
CA MET A 279 -15.07 7.85 4.10
C MET A 279 -16.04 7.19 5.09
N PRO A 280 -16.07 5.84 5.22
CA PRO A 280 -17.05 5.14 6.07
C PRO A 280 -17.10 5.57 7.53
N ILE A 281 -16.01 6.12 8.09
CA ILE A 281 -16.00 6.65 9.46
C ILE A 281 -16.99 7.83 9.64
N ALA A 282 -17.27 8.58 8.58
CA ALA A 282 -18.17 9.72 8.57
C ALA A 282 -19.64 9.34 8.23
N TRP A 283 -19.89 8.10 7.79
CA TRP A 283 -21.20 7.69 7.30
C TRP A 283 -22.24 7.53 8.41
N GLU A 284 -23.51 7.69 8.03
CA GLU A 284 -24.63 7.31 8.88
C GLU A 284 -24.76 5.79 8.99
N LEU A 285 -25.51 5.32 10.00
CA LEU A 285 -25.72 3.88 10.21
C LEU A 285 -26.47 3.21 9.05
N GLY A 286 -27.31 3.97 8.33
CA GLY A 286 -28.01 3.47 7.13
C GLY A 286 -27.05 3.10 6.02
N ASP A 287 -26.14 4.01 5.66
CA ASP A 287 -25.12 3.77 4.64
C ASP A 287 -24.15 2.66 5.06
N LEU A 288 -23.77 2.59 6.35
CA LEU A 288 -22.90 1.52 6.85
C LEU A 288 -23.54 0.13 6.78
N ALA A 289 -24.88 0.04 6.83
CA ALA A 289 -25.57 -1.24 6.69
C ALA A 289 -25.35 -1.87 5.29
N GLU A 290 -24.99 -1.07 4.29
CA GLU A 290 -24.68 -1.57 2.93
C GLU A 290 -23.33 -2.32 2.85
N LEU A 291 -22.50 -2.20 3.88
CA LEU A 291 -21.26 -2.96 4.06
C LEU A 291 -21.47 -4.28 4.83
N ASP A 292 -22.71 -4.66 5.14
CA ASP A 292 -23.00 -5.91 5.85
C ASP A 292 -22.44 -7.13 5.09
N GLY A 293 -21.90 -8.09 5.86
CA GLY A 293 -21.18 -9.25 5.33
C GLY A 293 -19.74 -8.99 4.87
N LEU A 294 -19.22 -7.77 5.00
CA LEU A 294 -17.81 -7.44 4.77
C LEU A 294 -17.07 -7.22 6.08
N ASP A 295 -15.86 -7.80 6.21
CA ASP A 295 -14.97 -7.61 7.38
C ASP A 295 -14.72 -6.12 7.73
N MET A 296 -14.79 -5.22 6.73
CA MET A 296 -14.56 -3.79 6.93
C MET A 296 -15.56 -3.16 7.92
N LEU A 297 -16.82 -3.61 7.94
CA LEU A 297 -17.86 -2.97 8.76
C LEU A 297 -17.48 -3.01 10.25
N ASP A 298 -17.04 -4.16 10.74
CA ASP A 298 -16.61 -4.35 12.12
C ASP A 298 -15.42 -3.43 12.47
N ASP A 299 -14.44 -3.32 11.56
CA ASP A 299 -13.28 -2.45 11.73
C ASP A 299 -13.67 -0.96 11.80
N VAL A 300 -14.63 -0.52 10.96
CA VAL A 300 -15.13 0.86 10.97
C VAL A 300 -15.87 1.16 12.28
N LEU A 301 -16.73 0.25 12.74
CA LEU A 301 -17.47 0.42 14.00
C LEU A 301 -16.54 0.44 15.22
N ALA A 302 -15.51 -0.41 15.23
CA ALA A 302 -14.50 -0.42 16.29
C ALA A 302 -13.72 0.90 16.34
N LYS A 303 -13.25 1.40 15.19
CA LYS A 303 -12.55 2.70 15.10
C LYS A 303 -13.44 3.87 15.54
N ARG A 304 -14.71 3.90 15.14
CA ARG A 304 -15.67 4.92 15.60
C ARG A 304 -15.84 4.90 17.11
N SER A 305 -15.98 3.71 17.69
CA SER A 305 -16.13 3.55 19.14
C SER A 305 -14.89 4.01 19.90
N GLN A 306 -13.69 3.70 19.39
CA GLN A 306 -12.43 4.17 19.97
C GLN A 306 -12.28 5.69 19.91
N LEU A 307 -12.57 6.29 18.74
CA LEU A 307 -12.50 7.74 18.57
C LEU A 307 -13.52 8.47 19.45
N GLN A 308 -14.73 7.91 19.61
CA GLN A 308 -15.76 8.49 20.48
C GLN A 308 -15.31 8.47 21.95
N ALA A 309 -14.78 7.34 22.41
CA ALA A 309 -14.26 7.23 23.77
C ALA A 309 -13.11 8.23 24.02
N PHE A 310 -12.25 8.42 23.03
CA PHE A 310 -11.20 9.44 23.09
C PHE A 310 -11.77 10.86 23.12
N ALA A 311 -12.77 11.17 22.30
CA ALA A 311 -13.44 12.48 22.29
C ALA A 311 -14.09 12.80 23.65
N ASP A 312 -14.76 11.82 24.26
CA ASP A 312 -15.38 11.98 25.59
C ASP A 312 -14.33 12.25 26.68
N GLN A 313 -13.21 11.51 26.65
CA GLN A 313 -12.07 11.72 27.54
C GLN A 313 -11.42 13.09 27.32
N LEU A 314 -11.28 13.49 26.06
CA LEU A 314 -10.71 14.78 25.66
C LEU A 314 -11.51 15.92 26.26
N GLN A 315 -12.83 15.92 26.08
CA GLN A 315 -13.74 16.95 26.58
C GLN A 315 -13.76 17.00 28.12
N THR A 316 -13.78 15.84 28.78
CA THR A 316 -13.96 15.76 30.25
C THR A 316 -12.70 16.11 31.04
N SER A 317 -11.53 15.64 30.59
CA SER A 317 -10.32 15.61 31.43
C SER A 317 -9.10 16.28 30.80
N ILE A 318 -8.92 16.16 29.48
CA ILE A 318 -7.69 16.61 28.81
C ILE A 318 -7.80 18.09 28.43
N LEU A 319 -8.93 18.53 27.89
CA LEU A 319 -9.12 19.89 27.39
C LEU A 319 -8.93 20.98 28.47
N PRO A 320 -9.42 20.81 29.71
CA PRO A 320 -9.15 21.78 30.78
C PRO A 320 -7.65 21.92 31.11
N LEU A 321 -6.88 20.82 31.04
CA LEU A 321 -5.43 20.83 31.26
C LEU A 321 -4.73 21.56 30.12
N LEU A 322 -5.10 21.24 28.88
CA LEU A 322 -4.58 21.91 27.68
C LEU A 322 -4.82 23.41 27.71
N HIS A 323 -6.04 23.85 28.02
CA HIS A 323 -6.39 25.26 28.12
C HIS A 323 -5.58 25.98 29.20
N ARG A 324 -5.36 25.34 30.36
CA ARG A 324 -4.52 25.88 31.43
C ARG A 324 -3.08 26.08 30.95
N GLU A 325 -2.48 25.07 30.35
CA GLU A 325 -1.08 25.16 29.92
C GLU A 325 -0.88 26.10 28.73
N LEU A 326 -1.82 26.16 27.79
CA LEU A 326 -1.83 27.18 26.73
C LEU A 326 -1.86 28.59 27.32
N SER A 327 -2.69 28.82 28.34
CA SER A 327 -2.76 30.11 29.05
C SER A 327 -1.44 30.45 29.75
N THR A 328 -0.79 29.46 30.37
CA THR A 328 0.52 29.63 31.01
C THR A 328 1.61 30.00 29.99
N LEU A 329 1.65 29.31 28.86
CA LEU A 329 2.66 29.54 27.81
C LEU A 329 2.46 30.84 27.03
N ALA A 330 1.20 31.24 26.78
CA ALA A 330 0.89 32.47 26.07
C ALA A 330 1.20 33.73 26.91
N GLY A 331 1.17 33.60 28.25
CA GLY A 331 1.44 34.68 29.19
C GLY A 331 0.28 35.68 29.32
N ALA A 332 0.39 36.61 30.29
CA ALA A 332 -0.72 37.46 30.71
C ALA A 332 -1.23 38.50 29.68
N MET A 333 -0.55 38.67 28.55
CA MET A 333 -0.88 39.70 27.54
C MET A 333 -1.43 39.14 26.22
N ALA A 334 -1.44 37.81 26.04
CA ALA A 334 -1.95 37.18 24.84
C ALA A 334 -3.42 36.75 25.02
N ALA A 335 -4.23 36.91 23.98
CA ALA A 335 -5.60 36.40 23.98
C ALA A 335 -5.57 34.88 23.74
N THR A 336 -5.73 34.10 24.82
CA THR A 336 -5.91 32.65 24.72
C THR A 336 -7.37 32.35 24.33
N PRO A 337 -7.62 31.37 23.44
CA PRO A 337 -8.98 30.91 23.13
C PRO A 337 -9.69 30.46 24.41
N SER A 338 -10.99 30.73 24.54
CA SER A 338 -11.74 30.28 25.71
C SER A 338 -11.89 28.76 25.71
N LEU A 339 -12.10 28.17 26.89
CA LEU A 339 -12.38 26.73 26.99
C LEU A 339 -13.62 26.32 26.17
N ALA A 340 -14.62 27.21 26.04
CA ALA A 340 -15.80 26.95 25.21
C ALA A 340 -15.45 26.93 23.72
N ASP A 341 -14.61 27.86 23.25
CA ASP A 341 -14.15 27.88 21.86
C ASP A 341 -13.30 26.64 21.55
N MET A 342 -12.42 26.25 22.48
CA MET A 342 -11.66 25.02 22.35
C MET A 342 -12.58 23.79 22.32
N SER A 343 -13.59 23.72 23.19
CA SER A 343 -14.52 22.60 23.24
C SER A 343 -15.29 22.44 21.93
N ALA A 344 -15.73 23.55 21.34
CA ALA A 344 -16.36 23.58 20.02
C ALA A 344 -15.39 23.18 18.89
N ALA A 345 -14.12 23.57 18.98
CA ALA A 345 -13.10 23.18 18.01
C ALA A 345 -12.78 21.68 18.04
N PHE A 346 -12.80 21.05 19.21
CA PHE A 346 -12.58 19.60 19.37
C PHE A 346 -13.88 18.78 19.36
N ALA A 347 -14.87 19.22 18.57
CA ALA A 347 -16.08 18.47 18.30
C ALA A 347 -15.82 17.18 17.50
N TRP A 348 -16.76 16.24 17.57
CA TRP A 348 -16.68 14.94 16.91
C TRP A 348 -16.34 15.06 15.41
N GLU A 349 -17.03 15.96 14.71
CA GLU A 349 -16.90 16.17 13.27
C GLU A 349 -15.49 16.63 12.89
N HIS A 350 -14.86 17.47 13.72
CA HIS A 350 -13.50 17.95 13.49
C HIS A 350 -12.45 16.88 13.79
N LEU A 351 -12.69 16.02 14.78
CA LEU A 351 -11.82 14.87 15.07
C LEU A 351 -11.89 13.84 13.93
N VAL A 352 -13.10 13.54 13.44
CA VAL A 352 -13.30 12.67 12.27
C VAL A 352 -12.63 13.26 11.02
N TRP A 353 -12.77 14.57 10.79
CA TRP A 353 -12.08 15.26 9.70
C TRP A 353 -10.55 15.12 9.80
N ALA A 354 -9.97 15.36 10.97
CA ALA A 354 -8.52 15.29 11.16
C ALA A 354 -8.01 13.85 11.00
N GLN A 355 -8.70 12.86 11.58
CA GLN A 355 -8.37 11.45 11.40
C GLN A 355 -8.45 11.03 9.91
N SER A 356 -9.51 11.45 9.22
CA SER A 356 -9.70 11.16 7.79
C SER A 356 -8.63 11.82 6.93
N THR A 357 -8.17 13.01 7.32
CA THR A 357 -7.02 13.68 6.68
C THR A 357 -5.76 12.84 6.82
N PHE A 358 -5.43 12.36 8.02
CA PHE A 358 -4.24 11.52 8.21
C PHE A 358 -4.35 10.18 7.47
N ASN A 359 -5.50 9.51 7.56
CA ASN A 359 -5.72 8.23 6.89
C ASN A 359 -5.53 8.33 5.37
N SER A 360 -6.04 9.39 4.76
CA SER A 360 -6.07 9.54 3.30
C SER A 360 -4.83 10.20 2.71
N ARG A 361 -4.11 11.03 3.48
CA ARG A 361 -3.10 11.96 2.93
C ARG A 361 -1.72 11.87 3.56
N ALA A 362 -1.57 11.15 4.68
CA ALA A 362 -0.30 11.06 5.36
C ALA A 362 0.67 10.07 4.68
N PHE A 363 1.95 10.39 4.78
CA PHE A 363 3.03 9.52 4.36
C PHE A 363 3.73 8.91 5.58
N ASN A 364 4.05 7.62 5.50
CA ASN A 364 5.04 7.00 6.38
C ASN A 364 6.44 7.27 5.81
N LEU A 365 7.20 8.15 6.47
CA LEU A 365 8.49 8.63 5.98
C LEU A 365 9.60 8.26 6.96
N ASN A 366 10.73 7.79 6.42
CA ASN A 366 11.95 7.62 7.20
C ASN A 366 12.65 8.98 7.36
N LEU A 367 12.66 9.50 8.58
CA LEU A 367 13.39 10.69 8.97
C LEU A 367 14.57 10.27 9.86
N ASP A 368 15.78 10.37 9.30
CA ASP A 368 17.05 10.11 9.99
C ASP A 368 17.07 8.76 10.75
N GLY A 369 16.47 7.72 10.17
CA GLY A 369 16.44 6.36 10.71
C GLY A 369 15.14 5.97 11.43
N THR A 370 14.23 6.92 11.67
CA THR A 370 12.94 6.67 12.32
C THR A 370 11.81 6.81 11.31
N VAL A 371 10.91 5.83 11.24
CA VAL A 371 9.69 5.93 10.42
C VAL A 371 8.62 6.66 11.22
N LEU A 372 8.07 7.74 10.66
CA LEU A 372 7.01 8.52 11.29
C LEU A 372 5.96 8.95 10.26
N MET A 373 4.76 9.26 10.76
CA MET A 373 3.67 9.76 9.95
C MET A 373 3.77 11.28 9.75
N ALA A 374 3.59 11.74 8.51
CA ALA A 374 3.67 13.15 8.17
C ALA A 374 2.69 13.55 7.04
N LEU A 375 2.06 14.72 7.17
CA LEU A 375 1.43 15.39 6.03
C LEU A 375 2.47 16.28 5.36
N VAL A 376 2.53 16.21 4.02
CA VAL A 376 3.48 16.97 3.23
C VAL A 376 2.70 17.83 2.25
N PRO A 377 2.63 19.16 2.46
CA PRO A 377 1.80 20.02 1.63
C PRO A 377 2.15 19.92 0.15
N LEU A 378 1.12 19.96 -0.69
CA LEU A 378 1.16 19.79 -2.14
C LEU A 378 1.48 18.35 -2.58
N ALA A 379 2.40 17.67 -1.91
CA ALA A 379 2.72 16.26 -2.18
C ALA A 379 1.54 15.32 -1.83
N ASP A 380 0.71 15.71 -0.87
CA ASP A 380 -0.48 14.99 -0.42
C ASP A 380 -1.69 15.11 -1.38
N MET A 381 -1.59 15.97 -2.39
CA MET A 381 -2.65 16.18 -3.39
C MET A 381 -2.57 15.23 -4.59
N ILE A 382 -1.58 14.34 -4.65
CA ILE A 382 -1.41 13.45 -5.80
C ILE A 382 -2.26 12.18 -5.66
N ASN A 383 -3.04 11.89 -6.69
CA ASN A 383 -4.02 10.80 -6.69
C ASN A 383 -3.41 9.40 -6.91
N HIS A 384 -4.23 8.39 -6.64
CA HIS A 384 -3.85 6.98 -6.70
C HIS A 384 -4.09 6.34 -8.08
N SER A 385 -3.11 5.58 -8.58
CA SER A 385 -3.31 4.59 -9.63
C SER A 385 -2.45 3.34 -9.37
N ASN A 386 -2.78 2.22 -10.03
CA ASN A 386 -1.94 1.03 -10.06
C ASN A 386 -0.58 1.30 -10.73
N HIS A 387 -0.52 2.31 -11.60
CA HIS A 387 0.69 2.78 -12.26
C HIS A 387 1.14 4.12 -11.66
N THR A 388 2.42 4.47 -11.80
CA THR A 388 2.99 5.63 -11.11
C THR A 388 3.83 6.52 -12.01
N ASP A 389 3.60 7.84 -11.92
CA ASP A 389 4.56 8.83 -12.35
C ASP A 389 5.64 9.06 -11.28
N VAL A 390 5.26 8.99 -10.00
CA VAL A 390 6.12 9.28 -8.85
C VAL A 390 6.64 8.00 -8.21
N LEU A 391 7.93 7.73 -8.39
CA LEU A 391 8.55 6.49 -7.95
C LEU A 391 9.24 6.60 -6.59
N VAL A 392 9.81 7.77 -6.29
CA VAL A 392 10.56 8.01 -5.07
C VAL A 392 9.90 9.12 -4.27
N ARG A 393 9.66 8.84 -3.00
CA ARG A 393 9.23 9.77 -1.96
C ARG A 393 10.13 9.53 -0.76
N LYS A 394 10.87 10.56 -0.34
CA LYS A 394 11.84 10.47 0.76
C LYS A 394 12.09 11.83 1.41
N VAL A 395 12.60 11.82 2.62
CA VAL A 395 13.17 13.00 3.27
C VAL A 395 14.69 12.90 3.20
N GLU A 396 15.35 13.93 2.69
CA GLU A 396 16.80 13.96 2.68
C GLU A 396 17.34 14.07 4.12
N PRO A 397 18.45 13.38 4.47
CA PRO A 397 18.99 13.38 5.83
C PRO A 397 19.37 14.76 6.37
N ASN A 398 19.62 14.84 7.69
CA ASN A 398 20.25 15.99 8.35
C ASN A 398 19.49 17.32 8.17
N GLY A 399 18.17 17.31 8.30
CA GLY A 399 17.33 18.51 8.09
C GLY A 399 16.99 18.79 6.62
N GLY A 400 17.40 17.93 5.69
CA GLY A 400 17.09 18.06 4.27
C GLY A 400 15.59 17.98 3.95
N PRO A 401 15.18 18.45 2.76
CA PRO A 401 13.78 18.55 2.37
C PRO A 401 13.16 17.18 2.08
N PHE A 402 11.84 17.11 2.11
CA PHE A 402 11.11 16.07 1.42
C PHE A 402 11.26 16.22 -0.09
N THR A 403 11.40 15.11 -0.81
CA THR A 403 11.58 15.07 -2.27
C THR A 403 10.69 14.00 -2.90
N MET A 404 9.99 14.37 -3.98
CA MET A 404 9.35 13.46 -4.93
C MET A 404 10.16 13.39 -6.22
N GLN A 405 10.39 12.18 -6.74
CA GLN A 405 11.10 11.96 -8.02
C GLN A 405 10.30 11.06 -8.94
N VAL A 406 10.37 11.35 -10.23
CA VAL A 406 9.67 10.58 -11.26
C VAL A 406 10.37 9.26 -11.54
N GLY A 407 9.58 8.23 -11.87
CA GLY A 407 10.11 6.94 -12.30
C GLY A 407 10.56 7.00 -13.76
N ALA A 408 9.59 7.09 -14.66
CA ALA A 408 9.83 7.31 -16.08
C ALA A 408 9.90 8.81 -16.40
N ALA A 409 10.49 9.16 -17.54
CA ALA A 409 10.53 10.56 -17.98
C ALA A 409 9.11 11.11 -18.26
N LEU A 410 8.87 12.33 -17.78
CA LEU A 410 7.76 13.17 -18.20
C LEU A 410 8.23 14.01 -19.39
N THR A 411 7.58 13.83 -20.53
CA THR A 411 7.93 14.46 -21.80
C THR A 411 7.06 15.69 -22.07
N THR A 412 7.28 16.37 -23.18
CA THR A 412 6.39 17.47 -23.61
C THR A 412 4.94 17.02 -23.84
N ALA A 413 4.72 15.74 -24.16
CA ALA A 413 3.37 15.18 -24.31
C ALA A 413 2.65 15.01 -22.96
N ASP A 414 3.38 15.03 -21.83
CA ASP A 414 2.81 14.92 -20.49
C ASP A 414 2.42 16.28 -19.90
N VAL A 415 2.84 17.41 -20.51
CA VAL A 415 2.51 18.73 -19.99
C VAL A 415 1.00 18.97 -20.10
N GLY A 416 0.37 19.32 -18.97
CA GLY A 416 -1.09 19.44 -18.82
C GLY A 416 -1.80 18.14 -18.41
N ARG A 417 -1.06 17.03 -18.26
CA ARG A 417 -1.57 15.75 -17.79
C ARG A 417 -1.60 15.68 -16.27
N GLU A 418 -2.64 15.08 -15.72
CA GLU A 418 -2.69 14.71 -14.31
C GLU A 418 -1.57 13.72 -13.97
N LEU A 419 -0.96 13.90 -12.80
CA LEU A 419 0.11 13.07 -12.28
C LEU A 419 -0.44 12.10 -11.23
N TRP A 420 0.03 10.86 -11.29
CA TRP A 420 -0.46 9.79 -10.44
C TRP A 420 0.67 9.14 -9.63
N MET A 421 0.33 8.60 -8.46
CA MET A 421 1.21 7.70 -7.74
C MET A 421 0.48 6.43 -7.31
N SER A 422 1.24 5.38 -6.99
CA SER A 422 0.67 4.24 -6.27
C SER A 422 0.82 4.43 -4.76
N TYR A 423 -0.30 4.30 -4.03
CA TYR A 423 -0.32 4.34 -2.56
C TYR A 423 0.15 3.02 -1.97
N GLY A 424 -0.07 1.92 -2.68
CA GLY A 424 0.28 0.56 -2.30
C GLY A 424 -0.51 -0.45 -3.13
N PRO A 425 -0.28 -1.75 -2.93
CA PRO A 425 -1.09 -2.81 -3.52
C PRO A 425 -2.39 -2.98 -2.72
N LEU A 426 -3.22 -1.94 -2.70
CA LEU A 426 -4.42 -1.86 -1.84
C LEU A 426 -5.65 -2.43 -2.54
N GLN A 427 -6.42 -3.23 -1.81
CA GLN A 427 -7.73 -3.72 -2.25
C GLN A 427 -8.77 -2.60 -2.23
N ASN A 428 -9.89 -2.78 -2.94
CA ASN A 428 -10.95 -1.77 -2.99
C ASN A 428 -11.53 -1.46 -1.60
N TRP A 429 -11.58 -2.45 -0.70
CA TRP A 429 -12.01 -2.19 0.67
C TRP A 429 -10.98 -1.34 1.44
N GLU A 430 -9.67 -1.59 1.27
CA GLU A 430 -8.61 -0.77 1.88
C GLU A 430 -8.69 0.68 1.36
N LEU A 431 -8.92 0.86 0.06
CA LEU A 431 -9.09 2.16 -0.57
C LEU A 431 -10.33 2.90 -0.04
N LEU A 432 -11.48 2.24 0.04
CA LEU A 432 -12.70 2.87 0.52
C LEU A 432 -12.58 3.27 2.00
N GLN A 433 -12.07 2.38 2.84
CA GLN A 433 -11.98 2.62 4.28
C GLN A 433 -11.01 3.76 4.64
N HIS A 434 -9.89 3.87 3.91
CA HIS A 434 -8.79 4.77 4.27
C HIS A 434 -8.70 6.01 3.39
N TYR A 435 -9.25 5.97 2.18
CA TYR A 435 -9.15 7.04 1.19
C TYR A 435 -10.49 7.50 0.62
N GLY A 436 -11.58 6.74 0.80
CA GLY A 436 -12.93 7.17 0.43
C GLY A 436 -13.25 6.97 -1.05
N PHE A 437 -12.55 6.07 -1.74
CA PHE A 437 -12.85 5.72 -3.13
C PHE A 437 -12.58 4.24 -3.40
N VAL A 438 -13.07 3.75 -4.54
CA VAL A 438 -12.72 2.42 -5.07
C VAL A 438 -12.26 2.57 -6.51
N LEU A 439 -11.36 1.71 -6.98
CA LEU A 439 -10.96 1.65 -8.39
C LEU A 439 -11.93 0.77 -9.21
N GLY A 440 -12.96 0.21 -8.58
CA GLY A 440 -13.93 -0.68 -9.20
C GLY A 440 -13.26 -1.97 -9.73
N PRO A 441 -13.73 -2.52 -10.87
CA PRO A 441 -13.25 -3.80 -11.39
C PRO A 441 -11.83 -3.76 -11.94
N ASP A 442 -11.24 -2.57 -12.11
CA ASP A 442 -9.89 -2.38 -12.66
C ASP A 442 -8.78 -2.56 -11.60
N ASN A 443 -9.16 -2.78 -10.33
CA ASN A 443 -8.20 -3.01 -9.27
C ASN A 443 -7.57 -4.41 -9.34
N VAL A 444 -6.37 -4.50 -9.89
CA VAL A 444 -5.59 -5.76 -9.99
C VAL A 444 -5.11 -6.30 -8.63
N HIS A 445 -5.13 -5.46 -7.60
CA HIS A 445 -4.79 -5.85 -6.24
C HIS A 445 -6.00 -6.33 -5.44
N ASP A 446 -7.21 -6.26 -5.99
CA ASP A 446 -8.40 -6.74 -5.31
C ASP A 446 -8.35 -8.26 -5.10
N ARG A 447 -8.92 -8.73 -3.99
CA ARG A 447 -8.89 -10.14 -3.58
C ARG A 447 -10.21 -10.52 -2.95
N LEU A 448 -10.66 -11.74 -3.21
CA LEU A 448 -11.79 -12.33 -2.51
C LEU A 448 -11.28 -13.08 -1.28
N PRO A 449 -11.67 -12.72 -0.05
CA PRO A 449 -11.31 -13.48 1.15
C PRO A 449 -11.75 -14.94 1.04
N PHE A 450 -10.86 -15.86 1.40
CA PHE A 450 -11.12 -17.29 1.43
C PHE A 450 -11.08 -17.78 2.89
N PRO A 451 -12.24 -18.00 3.54
CA PRO A 451 -12.28 -18.39 4.94
C PRO A 451 -11.76 -19.82 5.12
N LEU A 452 -10.51 -19.94 5.56
CA LEU A 452 -9.85 -21.20 5.86
C LEU A 452 -9.13 -21.09 7.21
N THR A 453 -9.50 -21.97 8.14
CA THR A 453 -8.82 -22.07 9.44
C THR A 453 -7.79 -23.20 9.40
N VAL A 454 -6.54 -22.86 9.71
CA VAL A 454 -5.44 -23.84 9.87
C VAL A 454 -5.17 -24.02 11.36
N SER A 455 -4.97 -25.26 11.81
CA SER A 455 -4.78 -25.61 13.23
C SER A 455 -3.66 -24.83 13.93
N ALA A 456 -3.86 -24.55 15.23
CA ALA A 456 -2.93 -23.81 16.08
C ALA A 456 -1.54 -24.49 16.12
N GLY A 457 -0.48 -23.70 15.95
CA GLY A 457 0.92 -24.18 15.92
C GLY A 457 1.69 -23.82 14.64
N ALA A 458 1.02 -23.42 13.55
CA ALA A 458 1.67 -23.00 12.30
C ALA A 458 2.64 -21.81 12.45
N ASN A 459 2.52 -21.02 13.52
CA ASN A 459 3.26 -19.79 13.79
C ASN A 459 4.57 -19.93 14.59
N GLU A 460 4.88 -21.11 15.13
CA GLU A 460 6.09 -21.23 15.97
C GLU A 460 7.37 -21.45 15.15
N PRO A 461 8.42 -20.60 15.32
CA PRO A 461 9.72 -20.81 14.68
C PRO A 461 10.37 -22.09 15.21
N TYR A 462 10.67 -23.03 14.33
CA TYR A 462 11.46 -24.24 14.63
C TYR A 462 12.61 -24.31 13.62
N GLY A 463 13.83 -24.61 14.10
CA GLY A 463 15.02 -24.65 13.24
C GLY A 463 14.97 -25.76 12.18
N GLU A 464 15.56 -25.53 11.00
CA GLU A 464 15.61 -26.48 9.87
C GLU A 464 16.13 -27.88 10.26
N SER A 465 16.98 -28.00 11.30
CA SER A 465 17.52 -29.29 11.76
C SER A 465 16.48 -30.21 12.41
N ASP A 466 15.43 -29.64 13.02
CA ASP A 466 14.48 -30.40 13.83
C ASP A 466 13.28 -30.93 13.03
N ALA A 467 12.99 -30.36 11.85
CA ALA A 467 11.91 -30.84 11.00
C ALA A 467 12.20 -32.25 10.43
N ALA A 468 13.44 -32.49 10.00
CA ALA A 468 13.90 -33.81 9.56
C ALA A 468 13.96 -34.80 10.74
N ASP A 469 14.41 -34.35 11.91
CA ASP A 469 14.49 -35.16 13.13
C ASP A 469 13.10 -35.51 13.71
N THR A 470 12.11 -34.63 13.53
CA THR A 470 10.71 -34.86 13.93
C THR A 470 10.02 -35.83 12.97
N LEU A 471 10.23 -35.68 11.66
CA LEU A 471 9.74 -36.63 10.66
C LEU A 471 10.32 -38.04 10.90
N ALA A 472 11.59 -38.14 11.28
CA ALA A 472 12.25 -39.40 11.63
C ALA A 472 11.71 -40.04 12.93
N ARG A 473 11.21 -39.26 13.88
CA ARG A 473 10.61 -39.75 15.15
C ARG A 473 9.15 -40.18 15.01
N ILE A 474 8.42 -39.67 14.02
CA ILE A 474 7.00 -40.00 13.79
C ILE A 474 6.84 -41.34 13.03
N SER A 475 7.83 -41.72 12.21
CA SER A 475 7.80 -42.97 11.41
C SER A 475 7.79 -44.27 12.22
N ASP A 476 8.06 -44.25 13.53
CA ASP A 476 8.11 -45.44 14.39
C ASP A 476 6.83 -45.71 15.22
N GLU A 477 5.86 -44.79 15.26
CA GLU A 477 4.62 -44.97 16.05
C GLU A 477 3.36 -44.93 15.17
N GLY A 478 2.61 -46.05 15.17
CA GLY A 478 1.37 -46.22 14.42
C GLY A 478 0.35 -45.09 14.65
N GLY A 479 -0.21 -44.59 13.54
CA GLY A 479 -0.92 -43.31 13.46
C GLY A 479 -2.04 -43.09 14.49
N THR A 480 -1.89 -42.02 15.27
CA THR A 480 -2.95 -41.39 16.06
C THR A 480 -3.33 -40.05 15.41
N ALA A 481 -4.47 -39.45 15.73
CA ALA A 481 -4.84 -38.12 15.18
C ALA A 481 -3.72 -37.07 15.38
N ASN A 482 -3.01 -37.15 16.50
CA ASN A 482 -1.87 -36.29 16.83
C ASN A 482 -0.67 -36.45 15.87
N SER A 483 -0.46 -37.62 15.25
CA SER A 483 0.65 -37.82 14.31
C SER A 483 0.38 -37.18 12.94
N TRP A 484 -0.86 -37.21 12.47
CA TRP A 484 -1.24 -36.62 11.18
C TRP A 484 -1.21 -35.09 11.20
N ASP A 485 -1.66 -34.48 12.28
CA ASP A 485 -1.60 -33.03 12.45
C ASP A 485 -0.16 -32.52 12.52
N ALA A 486 0.74 -33.28 13.16
CA ALA A 486 2.17 -32.98 13.16
C ALA A 486 2.78 -33.04 11.75
N ARG A 487 2.41 -34.05 10.93
CA ARG A 487 2.87 -34.16 9.53
C ARG A 487 2.35 -33.01 8.67
N ARG A 488 1.06 -32.66 8.79
CA ARG A 488 0.49 -31.47 8.11
C ARG A 488 1.24 -30.20 8.47
N LEU A 489 1.47 -29.98 9.75
CA LEU A 489 2.19 -28.81 10.26
C LEU A 489 3.62 -28.76 9.72
N ALA A 490 4.32 -29.90 9.67
CA ALA A 490 5.67 -29.99 9.10
C ALA A 490 5.69 -29.60 7.62
N LEU A 491 4.73 -30.08 6.81
CA LEU A 491 4.60 -29.72 5.40
C LEU A 491 4.26 -28.23 5.22
N ILE A 492 3.29 -27.72 5.98
CA ILE A 492 2.89 -26.31 5.92
C ILE A 492 4.07 -25.38 6.21
N ARG A 493 4.89 -25.73 7.21
CA ARG A 493 6.11 -24.97 7.54
C ARG A 493 7.19 -25.12 6.48
N ARG A 494 7.48 -26.35 6.05
CA ARG A 494 8.51 -26.65 5.04
C ARG A 494 8.31 -25.87 3.74
N TYR A 495 7.06 -25.73 3.30
CA TYR A 495 6.72 -25.04 2.05
C TYR A 495 6.27 -23.58 2.27
N ALA A 496 6.32 -23.07 3.50
CA ALA A 496 5.87 -21.73 3.88
C ALA A 496 4.40 -21.41 3.47
N LEU A 497 3.52 -22.40 3.58
CA LEU A 497 2.13 -22.32 3.11
C LEU A 497 1.20 -21.58 4.08
N TYR A 498 1.64 -21.33 5.31
CA TYR A 498 0.85 -20.60 6.29
C TYR A 498 1.09 -19.10 6.16
N LEU A 499 0.00 -18.36 5.90
CA LEU A 499 -0.03 -16.92 6.05
C LEU A 499 -1.02 -16.57 7.17
N PRO A 500 -0.58 -15.93 8.27
CA PRO A 500 -1.45 -15.63 9.40
C PRO A 500 -2.67 -14.81 8.98
N GLY A 501 -3.85 -15.32 9.33
CA GLY A 501 -5.11 -14.58 9.31
C GLY A 501 -5.75 -14.32 7.94
N ARG A 502 -5.18 -14.77 6.83
CA ARG A 502 -5.71 -14.45 5.49
C ARG A 502 -5.35 -15.52 4.45
N CYS A 503 -6.36 -16.14 3.84
CA CYS A 503 -6.27 -16.80 2.53
C CYS A 503 -7.21 -16.06 1.58
N TRP A 504 -6.95 -16.12 0.28
CA TRP A 504 -7.76 -15.39 -0.70
C TRP A 504 -7.67 -15.97 -2.10
N ILE A 505 -8.61 -15.54 -2.95
CA ILE A 505 -8.59 -15.72 -4.40
C ILE A 505 -8.17 -14.41 -5.05
N ARG A 506 -7.28 -14.49 -6.05
CA ARG A 506 -6.77 -13.30 -6.76
C ARG A 506 -7.84 -12.66 -7.63
N HIS A 507 -7.59 -11.42 -8.06
CA HIS A 507 -8.50 -10.69 -8.93
C HIS A 507 -8.89 -11.49 -10.19
N ASP A 508 -8.00 -12.31 -10.75
CA ASP A 508 -8.28 -13.15 -11.93
C ASP A 508 -9.23 -14.33 -11.66
N GLY A 509 -9.62 -14.55 -10.40
CA GLY A 509 -10.46 -15.68 -9.97
C GLY A 509 -9.69 -16.99 -9.83
N VAL A 510 -8.38 -17.02 -10.08
CA VAL A 510 -7.59 -18.25 -9.98
C VAL A 510 -7.08 -18.41 -8.54
N PRO A 511 -7.34 -19.55 -7.87
CA PRO A 511 -6.75 -19.83 -6.56
C PRO A 511 -5.22 -19.83 -6.64
N PRO A 512 -4.50 -19.13 -5.73
CA PRO A 512 -3.05 -19.17 -5.69
C PRO A 512 -2.51 -20.60 -5.55
N PRO A 513 -1.35 -20.94 -6.16
CA PRO A 513 -0.76 -22.27 -6.00
C PRO A 513 -0.46 -22.62 -4.53
N ALA A 514 -0.11 -21.64 -3.70
CA ALA A 514 0.01 -21.82 -2.25
C ALA A 514 -1.29 -22.23 -1.56
N LEU A 515 -2.43 -21.66 -1.97
CA LEU A 515 -3.75 -22.05 -1.46
C LEU A 515 -4.07 -23.49 -1.86
N LEU A 516 -3.81 -23.87 -3.12
CA LEU A 516 -4.03 -25.22 -3.60
C LEU A 516 -3.13 -26.23 -2.87
N ALA A 517 -1.86 -25.91 -2.69
CA ALA A 517 -0.92 -26.73 -1.93
C ALA A 517 -1.35 -26.88 -0.47
N LEU A 518 -1.83 -25.80 0.16
CA LEU A 518 -2.36 -25.83 1.52
C LEU A 518 -3.59 -26.74 1.62
N LEU A 519 -4.53 -26.63 0.69
CA LEU A 519 -5.72 -27.49 0.65
C LEU A 519 -5.35 -28.95 0.40
N ARG A 520 -4.37 -29.24 -0.45
CA ARG A 520 -3.84 -30.61 -0.63
C ARG A 520 -3.30 -31.18 0.67
N VAL A 521 -2.50 -30.41 1.42
CA VAL A 521 -1.99 -30.87 2.73
C VAL A 521 -3.13 -31.13 3.72
N GLN A 522 -4.17 -30.29 3.72
CA GLN A 522 -5.32 -30.47 4.63
C GLN A 522 -6.16 -31.70 4.26
N LEU A 523 -6.39 -31.93 2.96
CA LEU A 523 -7.29 -32.96 2.42
C LEU A 523 -6.58 -34.28 2.07
N ALA A 524 -5.25 -34.34 2.21
CA ALA A 524 -4.46 -35.50 1.88
C ALA A 524 -4.91 -36.77 2.62
N GLN A 525 -4.91 -37.88 1.89
CA GLN A 525 -5.08 -39.22 2.44
C GLN A 525 -3.81 -39.70 3.14
N ALA A 526 -3.93 -40.66 4.05
CA ALA A 526 -2.82 -41.14 4.88
C ALA A 526 -1.61 -41.64 4.06
N ASP A 527 -1.86 -42.27 2.91
CA ASP A 527 -0.86 -42.81 1.98
C ASP A 527 -0.21 -41.74 1.08
N GLU A 528 -0.80 -40.54 0.99
CA GLU A 528 -0.27 -39.43 0.18
C GLU A 528 0.81 -38.62 0.91
N PHE A 529 0.89 -38.71 2.24
CA PHE A 529 1.89 -37.97 3.01
C PHE A 529 3.32 -38.42 2.71
N ASP A 530 3.56 -39.73 2.59
CA ASP A 530 4.89 -40.26 2.25
C ASP A 530 5.35 -39.73 0.88
N ALA A 531 4.42 -39.59 -0.06
CA ALA A 531 4.69 -38.99 -1.36
C ALA A 531 5.03 -37.49 -1.25
N MET A 532 4.27 -36.72 -0.48
CA MET A 532 4.55 -35.29 -0.30
C MET A 532 5.87 -35.02 0.43
N GLU A 533 6.22 -35.86 1.42
CA GLU A 533 7.42 -35.71 2.23
C GLU A 533 8.68 -36.16 1.47
N GLY A 534 8.56 -37.23 0.69
CA GLY A 534 9.65 -37.79 -0.11
C GLY A 534 9.91 -37.05 -1.42
N ARG A 535 8.91 -36.33 -1.96
CA ARG A 535 9.10 -35.46 -3.14
C ARG A 535 9.67 -34.11 -2.74
N ARG A 536 10.44 -33.52 -3.65
CA ARG A 536 11.04 -32.18 -3.50
C ARG A 536 9.98 -31.08 -3.49
N HIS A 537 9.00 -31.18 -4.40
CA HIS A 537 7.96 -30.18 -4.59
C HIS A 537 6.66 -30.48 -3.81
N GLY A 538 6.63 -31.62 -3.11
CA GLY A 538 5.56 -32.08 -2.22
C GLY A 538 4.14 -31.68 -2.66
N PRO A 539 3.50 -30.73 -1.96
CA PRO A 539 2.10 -30.38 -2.15
C PRO A 539 1.83 -29.47 -3.36
N PHE A 540 2.84 -28.95 -4.05
CA PHE A 540 2.63 -28.18 -5.28
C PHE A 540 2.29 -29.07 -6.48
N GLU A 541 2.63 -30.36 -6.40
CA GLU A 541 2.23 -31.35 -7.39
C GLU A 541 0.84 -31.92 -7.08
N PRO A 542 0.06 -32.28 -8.12
CA PRO A 542 -1.17 -33.03 -7.92
C PRO A 542 -0.93 -34.34 -7.18
N LEU A 543 -1.84 -34.69 -6.26
CA LEU A 543 -1.82 -35.95 -5.52
C LEU A 543 -2.68 -37.00 -6.25
N SER A 544 -3.62 -37.66 -5.58
CA SER A 544 -4.59 -38.54 -6.22
C SER A 544 -5.74 -37.76 -6.89
N PRO A 545 -6.41 -38.34 -7.90
CA PRO A 545 -7.63 -37.76 -8.46
C PRO A 545 -8.72 -37.49 -7.42
N LEU A 546 -8.78 -38.31 -6.36
CA LEU A 546 -9.72 -38.13 -5.25
C LEU A 546 -9.43 -36.83 -4.49
N THR A 547 -8.15 -36.60 -4.14
CA THR A 547 -7.74 -35.40 -3.40
C THR A 547 -7.87 -34.15 -4.26
N GLU A 548 -7.51 -34.18 -5.55
CA GLU A 548 -7.69 -33.02 -6.43
C GLU A 548 -9.18 -32.67 -6.62
N THR A 549 -10.05 -33.67 -6.78
CA THR A 549 -11.52 -33.45 -6.84
C THR A 549 -12.02 -32.81 -5.54
N ALA A 550 -11.52 -33.28 -4.39
CA ALA A 550 -11.89 -32.72 -3.09
C ALA A 550 -11.40 -31.26 -2.94
N VAL A 551 -10.18 -30.94 -3.38
CA VAL A 551 -9.63 -29.57 -3.36
C VAL A 551 -10.52 -28.63 -4.16
N VAL A 552 -10.84 -28.98 -5.41
CA VAL A 552 -11.70 -28.16 -6.28
C VAL A 552 -13.11 -28.02 -5.70
N SER A 553 -13.67 -29.10 -5.15
CA SER A 553 -14.97 -29.10 -4.49
C SER A 553 -15.02 -28.18 -3.26
N VAL A 554 -13.94 -28.17 -2.44
CA VAL A 554 -13.82 -27.25 -1.30
C VAL A 554 -13.72 -25.80 -1.76
N VAL A 555 -12.92 -25.49 -2.77
CA VAL A 555 -12.85 -24.13 -3.33
C VAL A 555 -14.23 -23.68 -3.82
N ASN A 556 -14.91 -24.51 -4.60
CA ASN A 556 -16.24 -24.22 -5.13
C ASN A 556 -17.24 -23.97 -4.00
N SER A 557 -17.32 -24.89 -3.04
CA SER A 557 -18.27 -24.80 -1.91
C SER A 557 -18.01 -23.57 -1.05
N THR A 558 -16.74 -23.27 -0.76
CA THR A 558 -16.36 -22.09 0.03
C THR A 558 -16.73 -20.80 -0.69
N VAL A 559 -16.42 -20.68 -1.98
CA VAL A 559 -16.77 -19.48 -2.78
C VAL A 559 -18.29 -19.31 -2.89
N GLN A 560 -19.04 -20.40 -3.04
CA GLN A 560 -20.51 -20.34 -2.99
C GLN A 560 -21.04 -19.88 -1.62
N CYS A 561 -20.41 -20.28 -0.52
CA CYS A 561 -20.77 -19.80 0.82
C CYS A 561 -20.50 -18.31 0.96
N VAL A 562 -19.36 -17.81 0.46
CA VAL A 562 -19.05 -16.37 0.43
C VAL A 562 -20.07 -15.60 -0.42
N LEU A 563 -20.46 -16.12 -1.60
CA LEU A 563 -21.50 -15.47 -2.40
C LEU A 563 -22.85 -15.37 -1.68
N LYS A 564 -23.20 -16.35 -0.85
CA LYS A 564 -24.45 -16.37 -0.07
C LYS A 564 -24.45 -15.41 1.12
N SER A 565 -23.30 -14.87 1.54
CA SER A 565 -23.26 -13.87 2.61
C SER A 565 -23.62 -12.48 2.12
N PHE A 566 -23.59 -12.21 0.82
CA PHE A 566 -24.05 -10.95 0.25
C PHE A 566 -25.58 -10.88 0.21
N PRO A 567 -26.17 -9.70 0.46
CA PRO A 567 -27.63 -9.53 0.47
C PRO A 567 -28.29 -9.65 -0.92
N THR A 568 -27.51 -9.38 -1.96
CA THR A 568 -27.95 -9.35 -3.37
C THR A 568 -27.07 -10.22 -4.25
N SER A 569 -27.55 -10.56 -5.44
CA SER A 569 -26.79 -11.25 -6.48
C SER A 569 -25.84 -10.29 -7.23
N LEU A 570 -25.00 -10.83 -8.13
CA LEU A 570 -24.17 -10.01 -9.02
C LEU A 570 -25.01 -9.23 -10.03
N ALA A 571 -26.00 -9.90 -10.64
CA ALA A 571 -26.85 -9.30 -11.66
C ALA A 571 -27.67 -8.13 -11.10
N GLU A 572 -28.24 -8.28 -9.91
CA GLU A 572 -29.00 -7.21 -9.24
C GLU A 572 -28.11 -5.99 -8.94
N ASP A 573 -26.89 -6.18 -8.45
CA ASP A 573 -25.97 -5.07 -8.17
C ASP A 573 -25.48 -4.39 -9.47
N GLU A 574 -25.23 -5.15 -10.54
CA GLU A 574 -24.82 -4.59 -11.84
C GLU A 574 -25.96 -3.82 -12.52
N GLU A 575 -27.20 -4.31 -12.44
CA GLU A 575 -28.40 -3.61 -12.92
C GLU A 575 -28.61 -2.32 -12.14
N THR A 576 -28.55 -2.37 -10.80
CA THR A 576 -28.69 -1.18 -9.94
C THR A 576 -27.59 -0.15 -10.23
N LEU A 577 -26.35 -0.59 -10.42
CA LEU A 577 -25.25 0.31 -10.75
C LEU A 577 -25.44 0.97 -12.12
N ALA A 578 -25.95 0.23 -13.11
CA ALA A 578 -26.25 0.79 -14.43
C ALA A 578 -27.38 1.83 -14.38
N GLU A 579 -28.45 1.56 -13.64
CA GLU A 579 -29.57 2.51 -13.45
C GLU A 579 -29.09 3.83 -12.80
N LEU A 580 -28.25 3.74 -11.77
CA LEU A 580 -27.71 4.93 -11.09
C LEU A 580 -26.75 5.73 -11.97
N HIS A 581 -25.98 5.06 -12.84
CA HIS A 581 -25.09 5.73 -13.80
C HIS A 581 -25.87 6.52 -14.86
N ASP A 582 -26.97 5.94 -15.40
CA ASP A 582 -27.81 6.61 -16.39
C ASP A 582 -28.49 7.87 -15.81
N ASP A 583 -28.84 7.84 -14.51
CA ASP A 583 -29.41 8.99 -13.80
C ASP A 583 -28.37 10.10 -13.54
N GLU A 584 -27.11 9.76 -13.22
CA GLU A 584 -26.03 10.74 -13.05
C GLU A 584 -25.64 11.43 -14.38
N GLU A 585 -25.69 10.73 -15.51
CA GLU A 585 -25.48 11.35 -16.84
C GLU A 585 -26.59 12.36 -17.19
N CYS A 586 -27.79 12.17 -16.66
CA CYS A 586 -28.93 13.06 -16.89
C CYS A 586 -28.92 14.30 -15.98
N ASP A 587 -28.46 14.18 -14.72
CA ASP A 587 -28.25 15.31 -13.80
C ASP A 587 -27.10 15.04 -12.80
N PRO A 588 -25.86 15.50 -13.09
CA PRO A 588 -24.68 15.22 -12.27
C PRO A 588 -24.69 15.90 -10.88
N HIS A 589 -25.70 16.73 -10.60
CA HIS A 589 -25.88 17.41 -9.31
C HIS A 589 -27.08 16.89 -8.51
N ALA A 590 -27.84 15.90 -9.02
CA ALA A 590 -29.06 15.42 -8.38
C ALA A 590 -28.85 14.34 -7.29
N GLY A 591 -27.67 13.71 -7.23
CA GLY A 591 -27.38 12.63 -6.28
C GLY A 591 -27.28 13.10 -4.82
N SER A 592 -28.03 12.46 -3.92
CA SER A 592 -27.83 12.66 -2.46
C SER A 592 -26.54 11.99 -1.97
N GLU A 593 -26.03 12.40 -0.81
CA GLU A 593 -24.81 11.80 -0.20
C GLU A 593 -24.94 10.29 0.00
N SER A 594 -26.07 9.85 0.54
CA SER A 594 -26.39 8.42 0.70
C SER A 594 -26.37 7.67 -0.64
N SER A 595 -26.81 8.32 -1.74
CA SER A 595 -26.75 7.72 -3.08
C SER A 595 -25.31 7.49 -3.56
N ARG A 596 -24.38 8.41 -3.28
CA ARG A 596 -22.97 8.27 -3.67
C ARG A 596 -22.24 7.22 -2.83
N ASN A 597 -22.49 7.19 -1.53
CA ASN A 597 -21.96 6.15 -0.65
C ASN A 597 -22.47 4.76 -1.04
N TYR A 598 -23.75 4.66 -1.42
CA TYR A 598 -24.34 3.42 -1.94
C TYR A 598 -23.66 2.94 -3.22
N VAL A 599 -23.34 3.84 -4.16
CA VAL A 599 -22.57 3.49 -5.38
C VAL A 599 -21.20 2.90 -5.04
N LEU A 600 -20.49 3.46 -4.06
CA LEU A 600 -19.19 2.91 -3.61
C LEU A 600 -19.34 1.49 -3.03
N CYS A 601 -20.39 1.26 -2.24
CA CYS A 601 -20.73 -0.07 -1.72
C CYS A 601 -21.04 -1.07 -2.85
N LEU A 602 -21.86 -0.66 -3.82
CA LEU A 602 -22.19 -1.48 -4.99
C LEU A 602 -20.94 -1.86 -5.78
N GLN A 603 -20.07 -0.89 -6.09
CA GLN A 603 -18.82 -1.14 -6.82
C GLN A 603 -17.92 -2.14 -6.08
N LEU A 604 -17.83 -2.04 -4.75
CA LEU A 604 -17.09 -3.00 -3.92
C LEU A 604 -17.70 -4.41 -3.99
N ARG A 605 -19.02 -4.54 -3.80
CA ARG A 605 -19.73 -5.83 -3.88
C ARG A 605 -19.60 -6.48 -5.26
N VAL A 606 -19.79 -5.69 -6.33
CA VAL A 606 -19.62 -6.15 -7.72
C VAL A 606 -18.21 -6.67 -7.96
N GLY A 607 -17.18 -5.94 -7.51
CA GLY A 607 -15.78 -6.37 -7.62
C GLY A 607 -15.56 -7.76 -7.02
N LEU A 608 -15.96 -7.96 -5.76
CA LEU A 608 -15.81 -9.23 -5.05
C LEU A 608 -16.62 -10.36 -5.70
N LYS A 609 -17.88 -10.10 -6.07
CA LYS A 609 -18.75 -11.08 -6.73
C LYS A 609 -18.22 -11.49 -8.11
N ARG A 610 -17.58 -10.58 -8.86
CA ARG A 610 -16.92 -10.91 -10.14
C ARG A 610 -15.72 -11.83 -9.93
N ILE A 611 -14.90 -11.60 -8.91
CA ILE A 611 -13.80 -12.51 -8.55
C ILE A 611 -14.35 -13.90 -8.20
N ALA A 612 -15.41 -13.96 -7.40
CA ALA A 612 -16.07 -15.20 -7.02
C ALA A 612 -16.59 -15.97 -8.25
N ASN A 613 -17.28 -15.31 -9.18
CA ASN A 613 -17.79 -15.96 -10.40
C ASN A 613 -16.66 -16.49 -11.29
N ARG A 614 -15.59 -15.73 -11.51
CA ARG A 614 -14.39 -16.23 -12.21
C ARG A 614 -13.79 -17.46 -11.53
N CYS A 615 -13.79 -17.50 -10.20
CA CYS A 615 -13.33 -18.68 -9.46
C CYS A 615 -14.24 -19.89 -9.65
N LEU A 616 -15.56 -19.69 -9.70
CA LEU A 616 -16.50 -20.78 -10.00
C LEU A 616 -16.32 -21.32 -11.44
N GLU A 617 -16.03 -20.45 -12.41
CA GLU A 617 -15.67 -20.86 -13.78
C GLU A 617 -14.37 -21.68 -13.79
N TRP A 618 -13.36 -21.24 -13.03
CA TRP A 618 -12.12 -21.99 -12.84
C TRP A 618 -12.41 -23.37 -12.24
N CYS A 619 -13.24 -23.47 -11.20
CA CYS A 619 -13.64 -24.74 -10.60
C CYS A 619 -14.34 -25.65 -11.63
N ALA A 620 -15.25 -25.12 -12.45
CA ALA A 620 -15.96 -25.90 -13.46
C ALA A 620 -15.02 -26.51 -14.53
N CYS A 621 -13.91 -25.83 -14.83
CA CYS A 621 -12.90 -26.34 -15.76
C CYS A 621 -11.96 -27.39 -15.15
N HIS A 622 -11.92 -27.51 -13.82
CA HIS A 622 -11.00 -28.39 -13.08
C HIS A 622 -11.72 -29.46 -12.25
N SER A 623 -13.07 -29.53 -12.33
CA SER A 623 -13.91 -30.52 -11.64
C SER A 623 -14.00 -31.86 -12.36
#